data_AF-A0A3C1DR24-F1
#
_entry.id   AF-A0A3C1DR24-F1
#
_cell.length_a   1.000
_cell.length_b   1.000
_cell.length_c   1.000
_cell.angle_alpha   90.00
_cell.angle_beta   90.00
_cell.angle_gamma   90.00
#
_symmetry.space_group_name_H-M   'P 1'
#
loop_
_entity.id
_entity.type
_entity.pdbx_description
1 polymer ?
#
loop_
_entity_poly.entity_id
_entity_poly.type
_entity_poly.pdbx_seq_one_letter_code
_entity_poly.pdbx_strand_id
1 'polypeptide(L)' 'LFPEKEWTHLSQVLIWHGRRRCHARRPACGACTVAQWCPSFGEGPTDPVKAAALVREPRG' A
#
# COMPACT_ATOMS: atom_id res chain seq x y z
N LEU A 1 19.26 -8.22 4.26
CA LEU A 1 18.28 -7.32 3.61
C LEU A 1 17.99 -6.07 4.45
N PHE A 2 17.66 -6.18 5.74
CA PHE A 2 17.54 -5.03 6.65
C PHE A 2 18.24 -5.27 8.00
N PRO A 3 18.86 -4.26 8.62
CA PRO A 3 19.39 -4.36 9.99
C PRO A 3 18.30 -4.71 11.03
N GLU A 4 18.65 -5.49 12.04
CA GLU A 4 17.71 -5.94 13.09
C GLU A 4 16.98 -4.77 13.78
N LYS A 5 17.71 -3.68 14.04
CA LYS A 5 17.16 -2.45 14.64
C LYS A 5 15.99 -1.83 13.85
N GLU A 6 15.82 -2.18 12.58
CA GLU A 6 14.78 -1.62 11.71
C GLU A 6 13.54 -2.52 11.59
N TRP A 7 13.59 -3.77 12.08
CA TRP A 7 12.53 -4.74 11.83
C TRP A 7 11.17 -4.31 12.37
N THR A 8 11.15 -3.72 13.56
CA THR A 8 9.91 -3.19 14.16
C THR A 8 9.31 -2.09 13.29
N HIS A 9 10.14 -1.17 12.81
CA HIS A 9 9.68 -0.08 11.96
C HIS A 9 9.21 -0.60 10.59
N LEU A 10 9.97 -1.50 9.97
CA LEU A 10 9.62 -2.15 8.71
C LEU A 10 8.25 -2.84 8.80
N SER A 11 8.03 -3.58 9.89
CA SER A 11 6.76 -4.28 10.14
C SER A 11 5.58 -3.30 10.21
N GLN A 12 5.75 -2.17 10.90
CA GLN A 12 4.73 -1.12 10.98
C GLN A 12 4.44 -0.50 9.61
N VAL A 13 5.48 -0.21 8.82
CA VAL A 13 5.35 0.34 7.46
C VAL A 13 4.53 -0.61 6.58
N LEU A 14 4.82 -1.91 6.62
CA LEU A 14 4.08 -2.93 5.85
C LEU A 14 2.62 -3.03 6.30
N ILE A 15 2.36 -3.04 7.61
CA ILE A 15 1.00 -3.08 8.17
C ILE A 15 0.21 -1.84 7.73
N TRP A 16 0.79 -0.65 7.83
CA TRP A 16 0.13 0.58 7.40
C TRP A 16 -0.10 0.61 5.89
N HIS A 17 0.85 0.11 5.11
CA HIS A 17 0.69 0.00 3.66
C HIS A 17 -0.52 -0.87 3.30
N GLY A 18 -0.61 -2.08 3.87
CA GLY A 18 -1.75 -2.97 3.65
C GLY A 18 -3.08 -2.35 4.08
N ARG A 19 -3.11 -1.72 5.25
CA ARG A 19 -4.35 -1.15 5.81
C ARG A 19 -4.84 0.12 5.12
N ARG A 20 -3.94 0.91 4.53
CA ARG A 20 -4.26 2.20 3.92
C ARG A 20 -4.40 2.13 2.41
N ARG A 21 -3.71 1.19 1.75
CA ARG A 21 -3.52 1.20 0.30
C ARG A 21 -3.65 -0.17 -0.35
N CYS A 22 -2.94 -1.18 0.13
CA CYS A 22 -2.99 -2.54 -0.43
C CYS A 22 -4.05 -3.40 0.27
N HIS A 23 -5.32 -3.01 0.12
CA HIS A 23 -6.43 -3.72 0.74
C HIS A 23 -6.60 -5.12 0.14
N ALA A 24 -6.85 -6.12 0.99
CA ALA A 24 -6.90 -7.54 0.60
C ALA A 24 -7.87 -7.88 -0.55
N ARG A 25 -8.98 -7.14 -0.70
CA ARG A 25 -9.97 -7.40 -1.77
C ARG A 25 -9.93 -6.42 -2.94
N ARG A 26 -9.40 -5.21 -2.73
CA ARG A 26 -9.45 -4.14 -3.73
C ARG A 26 -8.35 -3.11 -3.47
N PRO A 27 -7.09 -3.43 -3.85
CA PRO A 27 -5.96 -2.55 -3.60
C PRO A 27 -6.03 -1.26 -4.44
N ALA A 28 -5.55 -0.16 -3.90
CA ALA A 28 -5.48 1.14 -4.57
C ALA A 28 -4.23 1.24 -5.47
N CYS A 29 -4.10 0.36 -6.47
CA CYS A 29 -2.90 0.23 -7.30
C CYS A 29 -2.49 1.55 -7.96
N GLY A 30 -3.42 2.27 -8.58
CA GLY A 30 -3.17 3.55 -9.26
C GLY A 30 -2.71 4.69 -8.34
N ALA A 31 -2.89 4.55 -7.03
CA ALA A 31 -2.46 5.51 -6.02
C ALA A 31 -1.29 4.96 -5.17
N CYS A 32 -0.66 3.86 -5.61
CA CYS A 32 0.37 3.15 -4.86
C CYS A 32 1.78 3.70 -5.08
N THR A 33 2.46 4.10 -4.01
CA THR A 33 3.82 4.65 -4.06
C THR A 33 4.88 3.64 -4.51
N VAL A 34 4.63 2.35 -4.29
CA VAL A 34 5.52 1.26 -4.69
C VAL A 34 5.05 0.55 -5.96
N ALA A 35 4.08 1.11 -6.68
CA ALA A 35 3.48 0.50 -7.88
C ALA A 35 4.52 0.04 -8.91
N GLN A 36 5.53 0.86 -9.19
CA GLN A 36 6.59 0.56 -10.16
C GLN A 36 7.43 -0.68 -9.81
N TRP A 37 7.44 -1.08 -8.52
CA TRP A 37 8.20 -2.23 -8.01
C TRP A 37 7.30 -3.42 -7.67
N CYS A 38 5.98 -3.28 -7.83
CA CYS A 38 5.00 -4.27 -7.37
C CYS A 38 4.72 -5.30 -8.46
N PRO A 39 5.01 -6.59 -8.26
CA PRO A 39 4.71 -7.63 -9.24
C PRO A 39 3.20 -7.89 -9.40
N SER A 40 2.40 -7.57 -8.37
CA SER A 40 0.93 -7.68 -8.34
C SER A 40 0.22 -6.40 -8.80
N PHE A 41 0.93 -5.45 -9.41
CA PHE A 41 0.30 -4.22 -9.88
C PHE A 41 -0.78 -4.54 -10.93
N GLY A 42 -1.98 -3.98 -10.75
CA GLY A 42 -3.13 -4.20 -11.63
C GLY A 42 -4.23 -5.09 -11.05
N GLU A 43 -4.01 -5.73 -9.89
CA GLU A 43 -5.08 -6.48 -9.19
C GLU A 43 -6.24 -5.58 -8.70
N GLY A 44 -6.00 -4.27 -8.57
CA GLY A 44 -7.02 -3.28 -8.25
C GLY A 44 -7.02 -2.10 -9.23
N PRO A 45 -7.88 -1.07 -9.00
CA PRO A 45 -7.99 0.05 -9.93
C PRO A 45 -6.64 0.75 -10.15
N THR A 46 -6.22 0.84 -11.41
CA THR A 46 -5.02 1.56 -11.86
C THR A 46 -5.29 3.01 -12.23
N ASP A 47 -6.56 3.34 -12.49
CA ASP A 47 -7.01 4.71 -12.69
C ASP A 47 -6.74 5.54 -11.43
N PRO A 48 -6.02 6.67 -11.53
CA PRO A 48 -5.55 7.42 -10.36
C PRO A 48 -6.71 8.00 -9.54
N VAL A 49 -7.80 8.40 -10.19
CA VAL A 49 -8.98 8.97 -9.52
C VAL A 49 -9.70 7.89 -8.71
N LYS A 50 -9.98 6.74 -9.33
CA LYS A 50 -10.63 5.61 -8.66
C LYS A 50 -9.75 5.02 -7.56
N ALA A 51 -8.44 4.96 -7.76
CA ALA A 51 -7.51 4.43 -6.78
C ALA A 51 -7.36 5.36 -5.56
N ALA A 52 -7.30 6.68 -5.78
CA ALA A 52 -7.20 7.66 -4.69
C ALA A 52 -8.40 7.57 -3.74
N ALA A 53 -9.61 7.37 -4.26
CA ALA A 53 -10.83 7.19 -3.46
C ALA A 53 -10.80 5.94 -2.55
N LEU A 54 -9.93 4.96 -2.83
CA LEU A 54 -9.77 3.77 -2.02
C LEU A 54 -8.72 3.92 -0.90
N VAL A 55 -7.91 4.98 -0.94
CA VAL A 55 -6.88 5.22 0.08
C VAL A 55 -7.55 5.61 1.39
N ARG A 56 -7.16 4.95 2.49
CA ARG A 56 -7.69 5.24 3.82
C ARG A 56 -6.66 6.05 4.60
N GLU A 57 -7.05 7.24 5.05
CA GLU A 57 -6.26 8.01 6.01
C GLU A 57 -6.31 7.36 7.41
N PRO A 58 -5.29 7.55 8.26
CA PRO A 58 -5.41 7.20 9.66
C PRO A 58 -6.61 7.94 10.25
N ARG A 59 -7.58 7.18 10.78
CA ARG A 59 -8.66 7.75 11.57
C ARG A 59 -8.01 8.49 12.74
N GLY A 60 -8.19 9.82 12.78
CA GLY A 60 -8.04 10.60 14.01
C GLY A 60 -9.09 10.16 15.02
#